data_AF-G4ZIE8-F1
#
_entry.id   AF-G4ZIE8-F1
#
_cell.length_a   1.000
_cell.length_b   1.000
_cell.length_c   1.000
_cell.angle_alpha   90.00
_cell.angle_beta   90.00
_cell.angle_gamma   90.00
#
_symmetry.space_group_name_H-M   'P 1'
#
loop_
_entity.id
_entity.type
_entity.pdbx_description
1 polymer ?
#
loop_
_entity_poly.entity_id
_entity_poly.type
_entity_poly.pdbx_seq_one_letter_code
_entity_poly.pdbx_strand_id
1 'polypeptide(L)'
;MISRVGLSAAAKSGTVARALSTSAAGATETYSFVQARAEYRKEIASLRKDFIEEEKRRREKLARDAEAQRQKIMKAKAARLEIKRQQQAIRAKEVAREKAIHDEKVRKYFEEKVVVRQERNAEVERRREALVASLRQQSAKWTTEENYTEKLKEDVFIYSPQQISARGSFDPSSTSGSAVSWLEKLQRMKPAGMQDSSDEAAATAVASAADEEEAAHVSSDDSADASTLKKDEE
;
A
#
# COMPACT_ATOMS: atom_id res chain seq x y z
N MET A 1 21.17 12.00 -50.44
CA MET A 1 21.34 12.87 -51.63
C MET A 1 22.35 12.22 -52.56
N ILE A 2 21.89 11.45 -53.55
CA ILE A 2 22.76 10.78 -54.53
C ILE A 2 22.53 11.49 -55.86
N SER A 3 23.48 12.35 -56.23
CA SER A 3 23.41 13.18 -57.43
C SER A 3 24.03 12.46 -58.62
N ARG A 4 23.35 12.52 -59.76
CA ARG A 4 23.62 11.81 -61.00
C ARG A 4 24.89 12.34 -61.67
N VAL A 5 25.86 11.47 -61.96
CA VAL A 5 26.99 11.78 -62.84
C VAL A 5 26.55 11.46 -64.27
N GLY A 6 26.49 12.48 -65.12
CA GLY A 6 26.13 12.37 -66.53
C GLY A 6 27.22 11.68 -67.34
N LEU A 7 26.84 10.63 -68.08
CA LEU A 7 27.66 10.06 -69.14
C LEU A 7 27.40 10.84 -70.44
N SER A 8 28.40 11.59 -70.90
CA SER A 8 28.44 12.17 -72.24
C SER A 8 29.08 11.15 -73.19
N ALA A 9 28.31 10.68 -74.15
CA ALA A 9 28.78 9.85 -75.26
C ALA A 9 29.23 10.77 -76.41
N ALA A 10 30.50 10.65 -76.80
CA ALA A 10 31.01 11.23 -78.04
C ALA A 10 31.74 10.15 -78.84
N ALA A 11 31.07 9.69 -79.90
CA ALA A 11 31.64 8.84 -80.93
C ALA A 11 32.60 9.64 -81.82
N LYS A 12 33.76 9.08 -82.14
CA LYS A 12 34.41 9.34 -83.43
C LYS A 12 35.36 8.22 -83.83
N SER A 13 34.97 7.61 -84.95
CA SER A 13 35.68 6.66 -85.79
C SER A 13 37.07 7.16 -86.17
N GLY A 14 38.06 6.27 -86.08
CA GLY A 14 39.43 6.50 -86.52
C GLY A 14 40.08 5.19 -86.98
N THR A 15 39.83 4.88 -88.25
CA THR A 15 40.72 4.20 -89.22
C THR A 15 41.65 3.08 -88.70
N VAL A 16 41.25 1.85 -89.02
CA VAL A 16 42.05 0.63 -88.94
C VAL A 16 43.18 0.69 -89.98
N ALA A 17 44.41 0.96 -89.53
CA ALA A 17 45.63 0.68 -90.28
C ALA A 17 46.26 -0.61 -89.74
N ARG A 18 45.84 -1.73 -90.33
CA ARG A 18 46.35 -3.07 -90.03
C ARG A 18 47.68 -3.29 -90.77
N ALA A 19 48.79 -2.98 -90.12
CA ALA A 19 50.12 -3.41 -90.56
C ALA A 19 50.38 -4.83 -90.03
N LEU A 20 50.15 -5.83 -90.88
CA LEU A 20 50.46 -7.24 -90.62
C LEU A 20 51.92 -7.52 -91.00
N SER A 21 52.80 -7.56 -90.01
CA SER A 21 54.00 -8.40 -90.06
C SER A 21 54.38 -8.83 -88.63
N THR A 22 53.57 -9.71 -88.05
CA THR A 22 53.78 -10.36 -86.73
C THR A 22 53.47 -11.86 -86.78
N SER A 23 53.66 -12.53 -87.92
CA SER A 23 53.30 -13.95 -88.05
C SER A 23 54.18 -14.90 -87.20
N ALA A 24 55.38 -14.48 -86.81
CA ALA A 24 56.27 -15.29 -85.94
C ALA A 24 56.34 -14.77 -84.49
N ALA A 25 56.03 -13.49 -84.24
CA ALA A 25 55.94 -12.90 -82.90
C ALA A 25 54.55 -13.10 -82.24
N GLY A 26 53.49 -13.19 -83.04
CA GLY A 26 52.12 -13.36 -82.53
C GLY A 26 51.83 -14.75 -81.95
N ALA A 27 52.56 -15.80 -82.34
CA ALA A 27 52.38 -17.14 -81.78
C ALA A 27 53.05 -17.29 -80.39
N THR A 28 54.20 -16.66 -80.19
CA THR A 28 54.92 -16.64 -78.90
C THR A 28 54.25 -15.68 -77.90
N GLU A 29 53.76 -14.52 -78.36
CA GLU A 29 53.01 -13.56 -77.54
C GLU A 29 51.59 -14.04 -77.16
N THR A 30 50.92 -14.79 -78.04
CA THR A 30 49.62 -15.38 -77.69
C THR A 30 49.77 -16.50 -76.66
N TYR A 31 50.84 -17.30 -76.74
CA TYR A 31 51.15 -18.32 -75.74
C TYR A 31 51.49 -17.70 -74.38
N SER A 32 52.25 -16.59 -74.34
CA SER A 32 52.56 -15.88 -73.09
C SER A 32 51.32 -15.22 -72.45
N PHE A 33 50.40 -14.65 -73.25
CA PHE A 33 49.15 -14.10 -72.74
C PHE A 33 48.20 -15.17 -72.17
N VAL A 34 48.10 -16.33 -72.83
CA VAL A 34 47.28 -17.45 -72.33
C VAL A 34 47.85 -18.01 -71.02
N GLN A 35 49.17 -18.12 -70.92
CA GLN A 35 49.85 -18.52 -69.68
C GLN A 35 49.61 -17.50 -68.55
N ALA A 36 49.81 -16.21 -68.82
CA ALA A 36 49.55 -15.14 -67.86
C ALA A 36 48.09 -15.12 -67.39
N ARG A 37 47.13 -15.36 -68.31
CA ARG A 37 45.71 -15.47 -67.95
C ARG A 37 45.40 -16.70 -67.09
N ALA A 38 46.08 -17.82 -67.33
CA ALA A 38 45.92 -19.02 -66.53
C ALA A 38 46.52 -18.84 -65.12
N GLU A 39 47.68 -18.21 -65.01
CA GLU A 39 48.33 -17.84 -63.74
C GLU A 39 47.45 -16.86 -62.95
N TYR A 40 46.99 -15.78 -63.58
CA TYR A 40 46.07 -14.82 -62.96
C TYR A 40 44.77 -15.47 -62.46
N ARG A 41 44.19 -16.41 -63.22
CA ARG A 41 43.00 -17.14 -62.78
C ARG A 41 43.29 -18.04 -61.57
N LYS A 42 44.48 -18.65 -61.50
CA LYS A 42 44.91 -19.45 -60.34
C LYS A 42 45.09 -18.57 -59.12
N GLU A 43 45.71 -17.40 -59.27
CA GLU A 43 45.88 -16.40 -58.19
C GLU A 43 44.55 -15.86 -57.69
N ILE A 44 43.61 -15.54 -58.57
CA ILE A 44 42.25 -15.14 -58.14
C ILE A 44 41.57 -16.30 -57.41
N ALA A 45 41.73 -17.53 -57.88
CA ALA A 45 41.13 -18.69 -57.24
C ALA A 45 41.71 -18.95 -55.84
N SER A 46 43.02 -18.74 -55.62
CA SER A 46 43.62 -18.80 -54.28
C SER A 46 43.11 -17.66 -53.40
N LEU A 47 43.12 -16.41 -53.89
CA LEU A 47 42.62 -15.25 -53.13
C LEU A 47 41.14 -15.41 -52.73
N ARG A 48 40.30 -16.01 -53.59
CA ARG A 48 38.90 -16.30 -53.25
C ARG A 48 38.79 -17.36 -52.14
N LYS A 49 39.65 -18.38 -52.15
CA LYS A 49 39.68 -19.40 -51.09
C LYS A 49 40.10 -18.76 -49.76
N ASP A 50 41.16 -17.97 -49.78
CA ASP A 50 41.67 -17.27 -48.60
C ASP A 50 40.60 -16.34 -48.02
N PHE A 51 39.93 -15.55 -48.87
CA PHE A 51 38.83 -14.69 -48.44
C PHE A 51 37.66 -15.45 -47.83
N ILE A 52 37.27 -16.60 -48.41
CA ILE A 52 36.21 -17.45 -47.85
C ILE A 52 36.62 -18.01 -46.48
N GLU A 53 37.87 -18.42 -46.31
CA GLU A 53 38.39 -18.93 -45.04
C GLU A 53 38.47 -17.84 -43.97
N GLU A 54 38.89 -16.63 -44.34
CA GLU A 54 38.91 -15.47 -43.46
C GLU A 54 37.51 -15.08 -43.00
N GLU A 55 36.53 -15.04 -43.91
CA GLU A 55 35.12 -14.80 -43.59
C GLU A 55 34.56 -15.88 -42.66
N LYS A 56 34.88 -17.16 -42.90
CA LYS A 56 34.50 -18.26 -41.99
C LYS A 56 35.09 -18.08 -40.60
N ARG A 57 36.40 -17.80 -40.51
CA ARG A 57 37.08 -17.52 -39.22
C ARG A 57 36.48 -16.32 -38.50
N ARG A 58 36.11 -15.26 -39.23
CA ARG A 58 35.45 -14.08 -38.67
C ARG A 58 34.09 -14.42 -38.09
N ARG A 59 33.26 -15.17 -38.82
CA ARG A 59 31.95 -15.63 -38.34
C ARG A 59 32.07 -16.54 -37.13
N GLU A 60 33.00 -17.48 -37.12
CA GLU A 60 33.23 -18.36 -35.97
C GLU A 60 33.67 -17.59 -34.73
N LYS A 61 34.55 -16.58 -34.87
CA LYS A 61 34.94 -15.72 -33.74
C LYS A 61 33.72 -14.99 -33.18
N LEU A 62 32.92 -14.37 -34.05
CA LEU A 62 31.69 -13.69 -33.64
C LEU A 62 30.69 -14.64 -32.95
N ALA A 63 30.56 -15.87 -33.44
CA ALA A 63 29.71 -16.88 -32.82
C ALA A 63 30.21 -17.27 -31.43
N ARG A 64 31.52 -17.55 -31.27
CA ARG A 64 32.13 -17.85 -29.97
C ARG A 64 31.97 -16.69 -28.97
N ASP A 65 32.17 -15.46 -29.43
CA ASP A 65 32.01 -14.27 -28.60
C ASP A 65 30.56 -14.09 -28.16
N ALA A 66 29.60 -14.31 -29.06
CA ALA A 66 28.17 -14.25 -28.74
C ALA A 66 27.75 -15.34 -27.73
N GLU A 67 28.27 -16.56 -27.87
CA GLU A 67 28.04 -17.65 -26.91
C GLU A 67 28.65 -17.33 -25.54
N ALA A 68 29.88 -16.82 -25.50
CA ALA A 68 30.54 -16.41 -24.26
C ALA A 68 29.74 -15.30 -23.54
N GLN A 69 29.24 -14.31 -24.29
CA GLN A 69 28.37 -13.27 -23.74
C GLN A 69 27.05 -13.84 -23.22
N ARG A 70 26.40 -14.75 -23.96
CA ARG A 70 25.17 -15.42 -23.52
C ARG A 70 25.38 -16.17 -22.21
N GLN A 71 26.49 -16.91 -22.09
CA GLN A 71 26.84 -17.62 -20.86
C GLN A 71 27.11 -16.66 -19.69
N LYS A 72 27.82 -15.54 -19.93
CA LYS A 72 28.05 -14.52 -18.91
C LYS A 72 26.74 -13.92 -18.40
N ILE A 73 25.82 -13.59 -19.31
CA ILE A 73 24.49 -13.08 -18.96
C ILE A 73 23.69 -14.14 -18.18
N MET A 74 23.72 -15.40 -18.61
CA MET A 74 23.02 -16.49 -17.92
C MET A 74 23.53 -16.66 -16.49
N LYS A 75 24.85 -16.68 -16.28
CA LYS A 75 25.46 -16.77 -14.95
C LYS A 75 25.10 -15.58 -14.07
N ALA A 76 25.13 -14.36 -14.62
CA ALA A 76 24.72 -13.15 -13.88
C ALA A 76 23.23 -13.18 -13.51
N LYS A 77 22.36 -13.63 -14.42
CA LYS A 77 20.93 -13.81 -14.14
C LYS A 77 20.70 -14.86 -13.05
N ALA A 78 21.40 -16.00 -13.11
CA ALA A 78 21.32 -17.04 -12.10
C ALA A 78 21.76 -16.52 -10.71
N ALA A 79 22.88 -15.80 -10.64
CA ALA A 79 23.34 -15.18 -9.41
C ALA A 79 22.32 -14.18 -8.84
N ARG A 80 21.72 -13.34 -9.69
CA ARG A 80 20.66 -12.40 -9.27
C ARG A 80 19.42 -13.12 -8.73
N LEU A 81 19.00 -14.20 -9.37
CA LEU A 81 17.85 -14.98 -8.91
C LEU A 81 18.15 -15.67 -7.58
N GLU A 82 19.38 -16.14 -7.37
CA GLU A 82 19.78 -16.75 -6.10
C GLU A 82 19.78 -15.72 -4.97
N ILE A 83 20.31 -14.53 -5.19
CA ILE A 83 20.23 -13.42 -4.22
C ILE A 83 18.76 -13.10 -3.89
N LYS A 84 17.88 -13.04 -4.90
CA LYS A 84 16.44 -12.84 -4.67
C LYS A 84 15.82 -13.94 -3.81
N ARG A 85 16.17 -15.21 -4.03
CA ARG A 85 15.69 -16.33 -3.21
C ARG A 85 16.17 -16.21 -1.77
N GLN A 86 17.44 -15.86 -1.58
CA GLN A 86 18.01 -15.64 -0.25
C GLN A 86 17.31 -14.48 0.48
N GLN A 87 17.04 -13.37 -0.22
CA GLN A 87 16.27 -12.25 0.33
C GLN A 87 14.85 -12.65 0.71
N GLN A 88 14.17 -13.43 -0.14
CA GLN A 88 12.84 -13.94 0.17
C GLN A 88 12.86 -14.86 1.39
N ALA A 89 13.87 -15.72 1.52
CA ALA A 89 14.05 -16.59 2.68
C ALA A 89 14.32 -15.79 3.97
N ILE A 90 15.09 -14.71 3.90
CA ILE A 90 15.33 -13.80 5.03
C ILE A 90 14.02 -13.11 5.42
N ARG A 91 13.30 -12.52 4.46
CA ARG A 91 12.00 -11.87 4.71
C ARG A 91 10.98 -12.83 5.30
N ALA A 92 10.91 -14.07 4.83
CA ALA A 92 10.01 -15.06 5.41
C ALA A 92 10.32 -15.35 6.88
N LYS A 93 11.61 -15.41 7.26
CA LYS A 93 12.03 -15.55 8.65
C LYS A 93 11.69 -14.32 9.49
N GLU A 94 11.84 -13.13 8.94
CA GLU A 94 11.45 -11.87 9.59
C GLU A 94 9.95 -11.82 9.85
N VAL A 95 9.13 -12.09 8.83
CA VAL A 95 7.66 -12.15 8.96
C VAL A 95 7.23 -13.19 9.99
N ALA A 96 7.87 -14.36 10.03
CA ALA A 96 7.58 -15.37 11.05
C ALA A 96 7.88 -14.88 12.47
N ARG A 97 8.97 -14.12 12.66
CA ARG A 97 9.30 -13.51 13.96
C ARG A 97 8.31 -12.40 14.34
N GLU A 98 7.94 -11.54 13.40
CA GLU A 98 6.93 -10.50 13.63
C GLU A 98 5.58 -11.09 14.00
N LYS A 99 5.17 -12.16 13.32
CA LYS A 99 3.95 -12.90 13.65
C LYS A 99 4.02 -13.50 15.05
N ALA A 100 5.13 -14.12 15.43
CA ALA A 100 5.30 -14.65 16.79
C ALA A 100 5.19 -13.55 17.87
N ILE A 101 5.83 -12.40 17.64
CA ILE A 101 5.73 -11.24 18.55
C ILE A 101 4.29 -10.71 18.61
N HIS A 102 3.59 -10.68 17.48
CA HIS A 102 2.20 -10.25 17.43
C HIS A 102 1.28 -11.21 18.19
N ASP A 103 1.43 -12.51 17.99
CA ASP A 103 0.67 -13.56 18.68
C ASP A 103 0.90 -13.48 20.20
N GLU A 104 2.14 -13.22 20.64
CA GLU A 104 2.45 -12.97 22.05
C GLU A 104 1.77 -11.71 22.61
N LYS A 105 1.72 -10.61 21.85
CA LYS A 105 1.01 -9.38 22.26
C LYS A 105 -0.49 -9.62 22.38
N VAL A 106 -1.07 -10.33 21.42
CA VAL A 106 -2.49 -10.70 21.42
C VAL A 106 -2.80 -11.57 22.63
N ARG A 107 -1.96 -12.57 22.91
CA ARG A 107 -2.10 -13.42 24.10
C ARG A 107 -2.06 -12.60 25.38
N LYS A 108 -1.08 -11.72 25.56
CA LYS A 108 -0.97 -10.84 26.75
C LYS A 108 -2.20 -9.95 26.90
N TYR A 109 -2.70 -9.39 25.81
CA TYR A 109 -3.92 -8.57 25.82
C TYR A 109 -5.14 -9.36 26.30
N PHE A 110 -5.31 -10.60 25.84
CA PHE A 110 -6.40 -11.46 26.31
C PHE A 110 -6.25 -11.84 27.77
N GLU A 111 -5.04 -12.17 28.22
CA GLU A 111 -4.75 -12.48 29.64
C GLU A 111 -5.10 -11.28 30.53
N GLU A 112 -4.69 -10.06 30.15
CA GLU A 112 -5.04 -8.83 30.87
C GLU A 112 -6.56 -8.58 30.90
N LYS A 113 -7.24 -8.76 29.76
CA LYS A 113 -8.70 -8.60 29.69
C LYS A 113 -9.45 -9.60 30.56
N VAL A 114 -8.94 -10.82 30.71
CA VAL A 114 -9.55 -11.83 31.59
C VAL A 114 -9.46 -11.36 33.05
N VAL A 115 -8.30 -10.87 33.49
CA VAL A 115 -8.12 -10.33 34.85
C VAL A 115 -9.08 -9.17 35.11
N VAL A 116 -9.13 -8.18 34.21
CA VAL A 116 -10.05 -7.03 34.34
C VAL A 116 -11.52 -7.47 34.41
N ARG A 117 -11.92 -8.50 33.64
CA ARG A 117 -13.29 -9.05 33.72
C ARG A 117 -13.56 -9.73 35.05
N GLN A 118 -12.59 -10.49 35.58
CA GLN A 118 -12.73 -11.13 36.89
C GLN A 118 -12.84 -10.10 38.01
N GLU A 119 -12.00 -9.06 38.01
CA GLU A 119 -12.06 -7.97 38.99
C GLU A 119 -13.41 -7.23 38.92
N ARG A 120 -13.86 -6.90 37.70
CA ARG A 120 -15.17 -6.27 37.50
C ARG A 120 -16.31 -7.15 38.01
N ASN A 121 -16.27 -8.46 37.73
CA ASN A 121 -17.31 -9.39 38.17
C ASN A 121 -17.33 -9.51 39.70
N ALA A 122 -16.17 -9.61 40.34
CA ALA A 122 -16.06 -9.65 41.80
C ALA A 122 -16.63 -8.38 42.46
N GLU A 123 -16.38 -7.20 41.88
CA GLU A 123 -16.96 -5.94 42.37
C GLU A 123 -18.48 -5.89 42.19
N VAL A 124 -19.00 -6.41 41.06
CA VAL A 124 -20.45 -6.51 40.83
C VAL A 124 -21.10 -7.47 41.83
N GLU A 125 -20.47 -8.60 42.12
CA GLU A 125 -20.95 -9.56 43.13
C GLU A 125 -20.96 -8.95 44.53
N ARG A 126 -19.88 -8.27 44.94
CA ARG A 126 -19.83 -7.48 46.19
C ARG A 126 -21.00 -6.51 46.31
N ARG A 127 -21.28 -5.74 45.25
CA ARG A 127 -22.41 -4.78 45.24
C ARG A 127 -23.75 -5.48 45.32
N ARG A 128 -23.91 -6.59 44.61
CA ARG A 128 -25.13 -7.40 44.64
C ARG A 128 -25.37 -7.96 46.03
N GLU A 129 -24.35 -8.50 46.67
CA GLU A 129 -24.43 -9.01 48.04
C GLU A 129 -24.79 -7.92 49.04
N ALA A 130 -24.18 -6.73 48.93
CA ALA A 130 -24.50 -5.59 49.78
C ALA A 130 -25.97 -5.15 49.60
N LEU A 131 -26.47 -5.08 48.36
CA LEU A 131 -27.87 -4.77 48.07
C LEU A 131 -28.81 -5.84 48.62
N VAL A 132 -28.48 -7.13 48.46
CA VAL A 132 -29.29 -8.22 49.00
C VAL A 132 -29.30 -8.20 50.53
N ALA A 133 -28.17 -7.91 51.17
CA ALA A 133 -28.09 -7.76 52.62
C ALA A 133 -28.94 -6.59 53.11
N SER A 134 -28.87 -5.44 52.43
CA SER A 134 -29.73 -4.29 52.71
C SER A 134 -31.21 -4.62 52.54
N LEU A 135 -31.57 -5.31 51.46
CA LEU A 135 -32.95 -5.76 51.20
C LEU A 135 -33.42 -6.72 52.28
N ARG A 136 -32.58 -7.66 52.75
CA ARG A 136 -32.92 -8.56 53.87
C ARG A 136 -33.17 -7.81 55.17
N GLN A 137 -32.39 -6.75 55.45
CA GLN A 137 -32.63 -5.89 56.61
C GLN A 137 -33.93 -5.09 56.49
N GLN A 138 -34.29 -4.66 55.29
CA GLN A 138 -35.54 -3.96 55.02
C GLN A 138 -36.74 -4.93 55.09
N SER A 139 -36.63 -6.13 54.52
CA SER A 139 -37.70 -7.12 54.50
C SER A 139 -38.04 -7.63 55.90
N ALA A 140 -37.05 -7.70 56.80
CA ALA A 140 -37.30 -8.00 58.21
C ALA A 140 -38.19 -6.95 58.92
N LYS A 141 -38.31 -5.74 58.37
CA LYS A 141 -39.18 -4.68 58.89
C LYS A 141 -40.54 -4.62 58.19
N TRP A 142 -40.78 -5.47 57.19
CA TRP A 142 -42.06 -5.52 56.49
C TRP A 142 -43.12 -6.16 57.37
N THR A 143 -44.37 -5.75 57.14
CA THR A 143 -45.55 -6.29 57.82
C THR A 143 -45.89 -7.66 57.23
N THR A 144 -45.81 -8.70 58.04
CA THR A 144 -46.28 -10.06 57.73
C THR A 144 -47.64 -10.33 58.38
N GLU A 145 -48.33 -11.38 57.96
CA GLU A 145 -49.63 -11.78 58.52
C GLU A 145 -49.58 -12.00 60.04
N GLU A 146 -48.43 -12.45 60.55
CA GLU A 146 -48.17 -12.67 61.97
C GLU A 146 -48.02 -11.36 62.77
N ASN A 147 -47.49 -10.29 62.16
CA ASN A 147 -47.23 -8.99 62.81
C ASN A 147 -48.33 -7.94 62.52
N TYR A 148 -49.37 -8.33 61.78
CA TYR A 148 -50.39 -7.43 61.22
C TYR A 148 -51.20 -6.72 62.31
N THR A 149 -51.54 -7.44 63.39
CA THR A 149 -52.35 -6.92 64.52
C THR A 149 -51.59 -5.98 65.43
N GLU A 150 -50.26 -6.06 65.49
CA GLU A 150 -49.42 -5.17 66.31
C GLU A 150 -49.03 -3.90 65.57
N LYS A 151 -48.80 -3.98 64.26
CA LYS A 151 -48.38 -2.83 63.43
C LYS A 151 -49.51 -1.88 63.05
N LEU A 152 -50.77 -2.35 63.06
CA LEU A 152 -51.96 -1.57 62.72
C LEU A 152 -52.75 -1.06 63.94
N LYS A 153 -52.17 -1.11 65.15
CA LYS A 153 -52.78 -0.48 66.33
C LYS A 153 -52.73 1.06 66.20
N GLU A 154 -53.76 1.72 66.72
CA GLU A 154 -53.94 3.19 66.65
C GLU A 154 -52.74 3.96 67.22
N ASP A 155 -52.12 3.46 68.30
CA ASP A 155 -50.94 4.06 68.92
C ASP A 155 -49.71 4.09 68.00
N VAL A 156 -49.54 3.10 67.12
CA VAL A 156 -48.45 3.06 66.14
C VAL A 156 -48.69 4.05 65.01
N PHE A 157 -49.95 4.33 64.67
CA PHE A 157 -50.32 5.30 63.64
C PHE A 157 -50.11 6.75 64.12
N ILE A 158 -50.46 7.06 65.36
CA ILE A 158 -50.32 8.41 65.95
C ILE A 158 -48.84 8.77 66.21
N TYR A 159 -48.01 7.81 66.60
CA TYR A 159 -46.60 8.06 66.97
C TYR A 159 -45.57 7.55 65.95
N SER A 160 -45.99 7.22 64.72
CA SER A 160 -45.07 6.80 63.66
C SER A 160 -44.05 7.89 63.33
N PRO A 161 -42.74 7.60 63.37
CA PRO A 161 -41.68 8.55 63.01
C PRO A 161 -41.85 9.16 61.61
N GLN A 162 -42.48 8.46 60.67
CA GLN A 162 -42.70 8.96 59.32
C GLN A 162 -43.77 10.07 59.26
N GLN A 163 -44.79 10.01 60.12
CA GLN A 163 -45.77 11.10 60.24
C GLN A 163 -45.19 12.28 61.03
N ILE A 164 -44.37 12.02 62.06
CA ILE A 164 -43.72 13.05 62.87
C ILE A 164 -42.70 13.84 62.03
N SER A 165 -41.89 13.15 61.22
CA SER A 165 -40.95 13.81 60.31
C SER A 165 -41.67 14.57 59.18
N ALA A 166 -42.75 14.03 58.59
CA ALA A 166 -43.52 14.73 57.57
C ALA A 166 -44.26 15.98 58.10
N ARG A 167 -44.64 16.00 59.39
CA ARG A 167 -45.24 17.17 60.06
C ARG A 167 -44.20 18.24 60.44
N GLY A 168 -42.96 17.83 60.70
CA GLY A 168 -41.85 18.74 61.03
C GLY A 168 -41.07 19.26 59.82
N SER A 169 -41.21 18.64 58.64
CA SER A 169 -40.47 18.98 57.42
C SER A 169 -41.26 19.82 56.41
N PHE A 170 -42.49 20.22 56.70
CA PHE A 170 -43.20 21.19 55.87
C PHE A 170 -42.85 22.61 56.29
N ASP A 171 -41.59 23.00 56.05
CA ASP A 171 -41.20 24.40 55.99
C ASP A 171 -41.29 24.86 54.52
N PRO A 172 -42.24 25.74 54.15
CA PRO A 172 -42.33 26.28 52.80
C PRO A 172 -41.08 27.10 52.39
N SER A 173 -40.19 27.45 53.33
CA SER A 173 -38.91 28.10 53.04
C SER A 173 -37.79 27.11 52.68
N SER A 174 -37.92 25.85 53.07
CA SER A 174 -36.92 24.79 52.83
C SER A 174 -37.12 24.04 51.51
N THR A 175 -38.12 24.41 50.70
CA THR A 175 -38.28 23.91 49.31
C THR A 175 -37.33 24.61 48.33
N SER A 176 -36.11 24.90 48.77
CA SER A 176 -35.05 25.45 47.93
C SER A 176 -34.11 24.33 47.49
N GLY A 177 -34.30 23.83 46.27
CA GLY A 177 -33.25 23.01 45.65
C GLY A 177 -33.62 22.20 44.42
N SER A 178 -34.89 21.81 44.24
CA SER A 178 -35.27 20.93 43.11
C SER A 178 -36.05 21.67 42.01
N ALA A 179 -37.12 22.39 42.35
CA ALA A 179 -37.95 23.09 41.37
C ALA A 179 -37.30 24.38 40.83
N VAL A 180 -36.60 25.13 41.69
CA VAL A 180 -35.89 26.36 41.29
C VAL A 180 -34.64 26.04 40.47
N SER A 181 -33.96 24.92 40.74
CA SER A 181 -32.77 24.49 39.99
C SER A 181 -33.08 24.17 38.52
N TRP A 182 -34.25 23.59 38.23
CA TRP A 182 -34.70 23.33 36.86
C TRP A 182 -35.10 24.62 36.12
N LEU A 183 -35.78 25.54 36.79
CA LEU A 183 -36.16 26.83 36.24
C LEU A 183 -34.94 27.73 35.96
N GLU A 184 -34.00 27.76 36.89
CA GLU A 184 -32.73 28.48 36.72
C GLU A 184 -31.86 27.83 35.62
N LYS A 185 -31.92 26.50 35.47
CA LYS A 185 -31.27 25.78 34.37
C LYS A 185 -31.94 26.06 33.02
N LEU A 186 -33.26 26.16 32.95
CA LEU A 186 -34.00 26.58 31.75
C LEU A 186 -33.74 28.05 31.40
N GLN A 187 -33.62 28.93 32.41
CA GLN A 187 -33.28 30.33 32.21
C GLN A 187 -31.83 30.53 31.74
N ARG A 188 -30.91 29.65 32.16
CA ARG A 188 -29.51 29.61 31.67
C ARG A 188 -29.37 28.90 30.32
N MET A 189 -30.30 28.01 29.94
CA MET A 189 -30.32 27.40 28.62
C MET A 189 -30.94 28.38 27.62
N LYS A 190 -30.07 29.09 26.87
CA LYS A 190 -30.51 29.84 25.69
C LYS A 190 -31.18 28.89 24.69
N PRO A 191 -32.36 29.25 24.14
CA PRO A 191 -32.96 28.49 23.04
C PRO A 191 -32.03 28.51 21.82
N ALA A 192 -31.88 27.36 21.16
CA ALA A 192 -31.06 27.22 19.96
C ALA A 192 -31.57 28.19 18.88
N GLY A 193 -30.78 29.23 18.57
CA GLY A 193 -31.10 30.25 17.56
C GLY A 193 -31.03 31.71 18.02
N MET A 194 -30.82 32.00 19.30
CA MET A 194 -30.66 33.38 19.79
C MET A 194 -29.17 33.74 19.94
N GLN A 195 -28.52 34.06 18.82
CA GLN A 195 -27.22 34.74 18.80
C GLN A 195 -27.45 36.23 19.10
N ASP A 196 -26.92 36.71 20.23
CA ASP A 196 -26.81 38.15 20.44
C ASP A 196 -25.72 38.64 19.48
N SER A 197 -26.08 39.57 18.60
CA SER A 197 -25.23 40.15 17.54
C SER A 197 -24.04 40.97 18.06
N SER A 198 -23.54 40.67 19.26
CA SER A 198 -22.52 41.42 19.97
C SER A 198 -21.21 40.64 20.17
N ASP A 199 -21.18 39.31 20.04
CA ASP A 199 -19.95 38.50 20.21
C ASP A 199 -19.39 37.91 18.90
N GLU A 200 -20.10 38.07 17.78
CA GLU A 200 -19.65 37.66 16.44
C GLU A 200 -18.65 38.65 15.80
N ALA A 201 -18.16 39.62 16.57
CA ALA A 201 -17.02 40.45 16.19
C ALA A 201 -15.68 39.94 16.78
N ALA A 202 -15.72 39.15 17.86
CA ALA A 202 -14.51 38.64 18.51
C ALA A 202 -14.07 37.26 17.97
N ALA A 203 -15.01 36.39 17.60
CA ALA A 203 -14.67 35.06 17.05
C ALA A 203 -14.16 35.11 15.60
N THR A 204 -14.65 36.07 14.80
CA THR A 204 -14.30 36.23 13.37
C THR A 204 -12.92 36.86 13.18
N ALA A 205 -12.37 37.54 14.20
CA ALA A 205 -11.00 38.05 14.20
C ALA A 205 -9.94 37.00 14.59
N VAL A 206 -10.33 35.94 15.31
CA VAL A 206 -9.42 34.85 15.71
C VAL A 206 -9.37 33.75 14.63
N ALA A 207 -10.45 33.54 13.88
CA ALA A 207 -10.48 32.58 12.78
C ALA A 207 -9.67 33.04 11.53
N SER A 208 -9.50 34.34 11.30
CA SER A 208 -8.69 34.86 10.18
C SER A 208 -7.18 34.95 10.46
N ALA A 209 -6.72 34.58 11.67
CA ALA A 209 -5.31 34.61 12.06
C ALA A 209 -4.69 33.20 12.21
N ALA A 210 -5.44 32.14 11.87
CA ALA A 210 -4.99 30.74 11.97
C ALA A 210 -5.06 29.97 10.64
N ASP A 211 -5.35 30.66 9.52
CA ASP A 211 -5.44 30.07 8.18
C ASP A 211 -4.28 30.52 7.26
N GLU A 212 -3.07 30.56 7.82
CA GLU A 212 -1.81 30.64 7.07
C GLU A 212 -0.77 29.70 7.69
N GLU A 213 -0.99 28.40 7.68
CA GLU A 213 0.07 27.38 7.70
C GLU A 213 -0.55 26.04 7.28
N GLU A 214 0.15 25.32 6.41
CA GLU A 214 -0.06 23.90 6.07
C GLU A 214 -1.06 23.52 4.96
N ALA A 215 -0.70 23.85 3.71
CA ALA A 215 -1.13 23.09 2.52
C ALA A 215 0.06 22.32 1.91
N ALA A 216 0.57 21.33 2.62
CA ALA A 216 1.45 20.30 2.05
C ALA A 216 0.59 19.18 1.44
N HIS A 217 0.27 19.34 0.15
CA HIS A 217 -0.49 18.38 -0.64
C HIS A 217 0.34 17.10 -0.91
N VAL A 218 0.26 16.11 -0.03
CA VAL A 218 0.77 14.75 -0.29
C VAL A 218 -0.24 14.02 -1.17
N SER A 219 0.08 13.84 -2.45
CA SER A 219 -0.69 13.01 -3.37
C SER A 219 -0.51 11.53 -3.00
N SER A 220 -1.56 10.91 -2.45
CA SER A 220 -1.69 9.45 -2.38
C SER A 220 -2.91 9.05 -3.22
N ASP A 221 -2.65 8.76 -4.49
CA ASP A 221 -3.65 8.24 -5.42
C ASP A 221 -3.71 6.71 -5.27
N ASP A 222 -4.66 6.25 -4.47
CA ASP A 222 -5.03 4.83 -4.32
C ASP A 222 -6.24 4.59 -5.26
N SER A 223 -5.96 4.23 -6.51
CA SER A 223 -6.99 3.77 -7.44
C SER A 223 -7.14 2.26 -7.32
N ALA A 224 -8.13 1.86 -6.52
CA ALA A 224 -8.74 0.54 -6.58
C ALA A 224 -9.56 0.43 -7.88
N ASP A 225 -9.08 -0.36 -8.84
CA ASP A 225 -9.94 -0.89 -9.92
C ASP A 225 -10.13 -2.39 -9.73
N ALA A 226 -11.27 -2.71 -9.11
CA ALA A 226 -11.84 -4.03 -9.10
C ALA A 226 -12.97 -4.06 -10.14
N SER A 227 -12.72 -4.62 -11.33
CA SER A 227 -13.64 -5.55 -12.00
C SER A 227 -13.23 -5.81 -13.45
N THR A 228 -12.89 -7.07 -13.76
CA THR A 228 -13.41 -7.83 -14.91
C THR A 228 -12.73 -9.20 -15.00
N LEU A 229 -13.20 -10.12 -14.17
CA LEU A 229 -13.12 -11.56 -14.43
C LEU A 229 -14.32 -11.95 -15.29
N LYS A 230 -14.08 -12.36 -16.54
CA LYS A 230 -14.76 -13.41 -17.31
C LYS A 230 -14.46 -13.24 -18.80
N LYS A 231 -13.76 -14.18 -19.40
CA LYS A 231 -14.39 -15.18 -20.26
C LYS A 231 -13.38 -16.25 -20.66
N ASP A 232 -13.74 -17.48 -20.37
CA ASP A 232 -13.27 -18.69 -21.04
C ASP A 232 -13.52 -18.57 -22.55
N GLU A 233 -12.62 -19.09 -23.37
CA GLU A 233 -12.96 -19.82 -24.60
C GLU A 233 -11.70 -20.55 -25.13
N GLU A 234 -11.95 -21.83 -25.49
CA GLU A 234 -11.16 -22.89 -26.16
C GLU A 234 -9.77 -22.59 -26.75
#